data_AF-A0A3N4IRU1-F1
#
_entry.id   AF-A0A3N4IRU1-F1
#
_cell.length_a   1.000
_cell.length_b   1.000
_cell.length_c   1.000
_cell.angle_alpha   90.00
_cell.angle_beta   90.00
_cell.angle_gamma   90.00
#
_symmetry.space_group_name_H-M   'P 1'
#
loop_
_entity.id
_entity.type
_entity.pdbx_description
1 polymer ?
#
loop_
_entity_poly.entity_id
_entity_poly.type
_entity_poly.pdbx_seq_one_letter_code
_entity_poly.pdbx_strand_id
1 'polypeptide(L)' 'PPQADELCHALAVQIGSTDFDVGNIPSMSTLVNCCQGLITVDKEASTVRLIHFTLQEYLSAHP' A
#
# COMPACT_ATOMS: atom_id res chain seq x y z
N PRO A 1 -1.62 -10.55 -3.53
CA PRO A 1 -0.79 -9.48 -2.91
C PRO A 1 -0.44 -8.44 -3.96
N PRO A 2 -0.69 -7.14 -3.71
CA PRO A 2 -0.31 -6.09 -4.66
C PRO A 2 1.22 -6.01 -4.79
N GLN A 3 1.69 -5.65 -5.99
CA GLN A 3 3.10 -5.32 -6.14
C GLN A 3 3.41 -4.01 -5.42
N ALA A 4 4.62 -3.94 -4.89
CA ALA A 4 5.17 -2.78 -4.20
C ALA A 4 4.94 -1.47 -4.97
N ASP A 5 5.30 -1.46 -6.25
CA ASP A 5 5.20 -0.29 -7.10
C ASP A 5 3.75 0.02 -7.46
N GLU A 6 2.95 -0.98 -7.80
CA GLU A 6 1.52 -0.78 -8.10
C GLU A 6 0.79 -0.12 -6.93
N LEU A 7 1.07 -0.54 -5.70
CA LEU A 7 0.49 0.07 -4.50
C LEU A 7 0.92 1.53 -4.34
N CYS A 8 2.21 1.84 -4.56
CA CYS A 8 2.69 3.22 -4.48
C CYS A 8 2.05 4.10 -5.57
N HIS A 9 1.89 3.59 -6.79
CA HIS A 9 1.22 4.31 -7.87
C HIS A 9 -0.27 4.47 -7.59
N ALA A 10 -0.95 3.49 -7.00
CA ALA A 10 -2.36 3.62 -6.62
C ALA A 10 -2.59 4.74 -5.60
N LEU A 11 -1.61 5.00 -4.73
CA LEU A 11 -1.66 6.09 -3.73
C LEU A 11 -1.39 7.48 -4.31
N ALA A 12 -1.02 7.59 -5.59
CA ALA A 12 -0.85 8.87 -6.28
C ALA A 12 -2.16 9.65 -6.44
N VAL A 13 -3.30 8.95 -6.39
CA VAL A 13 -4.63 9.55 -6.57
C VAL A 13 -5.16 10.03 -5.21
N GLN A 14 -5.64 11.28 -5.16
CA GLN A 14 -6.26 11.84 -3.96
C GLN A 14 -7.69 11.35 -3.77
N ILE A 15 -8.14 11.31 -2.51
CA ILE A 15 -9.53 10.96 -2.16
C ILE A 15 -10.50 11.94 -2.85
N GLY A 16 -11.47 11.40 -3.58
CA GLY A 16 -12.46 12.18 -4.32
C GLY A 16 -11.97 12.74 -5.65
N SER A 17 -10.72 12.47 -6.02
CA SER A 17 -10.15 12.77 -7.34
C SER A 17 -9.95 11.48 -8.14
N THR A 18 -9.95 11.61 -9.46
CA THR A 18 -9.49 10.57 -10.39
C THR A 18 -8.18 10.96 -11.07
N ASP A 19 -7.64 12.13 -10.74
CA ASP A 19 -6.42 12.64 -11.33
C ASP A 19 -5.21 11.96 -10.70
N PHE A 20 -4.25 11.61 -11.55
CA PHE A 20 -3.05 10.89 -11.16
C PHE A 20 -1.89 11.88 -10.98
N ASP A 21 -1.47 12.08 -9.73
CA ASP A 21 -0.39 13.01 -9.40
C ASP A 21 0.91 12.26 -9.08
N VAL A 22 1.86 12.34 -10.01
CA VAL A 22 3.20 11.74 -9.86
C VAL A 22 3.93 12.28 -8.61
N GLY A 23 3.68 13.54 -8.24
CA GLY A 23 4.25 14.16 -7.03
C GLY A 23 3.73 13.56 -5.73
N ASN A 24 2.59 12.86 -5.78
CA ASN A 24 1.95 12.23 -4.64
C ASN A 24 2.30 10.74 -4.50
N ILE A 25 3.13 10.18 -5.39
CA ILE A 25 3.61 8.79 -5.26
C ILE A 25 4.53 8.71 -4.02
N PRO A 26 4.15 7.96 -2.97
CA PRO A 26 5.00 7.80 -1.80
C PRO A 26 6.17 6.86 -2.12
N SER A 27 7.31 7.09 -1.46
CA SER A 27 8.39 6.09 -1.46
C SER A 27 7.96 4.85 -0.67
N MET A 28 8.49 3.68 -1.02
CA MET A 28 8.22 2.46 -0.28
C MET A 28 8.62 2.57 1.20
N SER A 29 9.71 3.29 1.51
CA SER A 29 10.10 3.54 2.90
C SER A 29 9.05 4.36 3.65
N THR A 30 8.44 5.34 2.99
CA THR A 30 7.35 6.14 3.58
C THR A 30 6.16 5.25 3.90
N LEU A 31 5.77 4.38 2.96
CA LEU A 31 4.67 3.44 3.14
C LEU A 31 4.88 2.53 4.36
N VAL A 32 6.04 1.87 4.45
CA VAL A 32 6.37 0.97 5.57
C VAL A 32 6.39 1.72 6.90
N ASN A 33 6.95 2.93 6.93
CA ASN A 33 7.02 3.76 8.14
C ASN A 33 5.62 4.19 8.60
N CYS A 34 4.75 4.63 7.68
CA CYS A 34 3.38 5.03 7.99
C CYS A 34 2.55 3.87 8.53
N CYS A 35 2.74 2.67 7.97
CA CYS A 35 1.99 1.48 8.37
C CYS A 35 2.46 0.88 9.70
N GLN A 36 3.54 1.37 10.33
CA GLN A 36 3.97 0.99 11.68
C GLN A 36 3.98 -0.53 11.97
N GLY A 37 4.41 -1.34 11.00
CA GLY A 37 4.43 -2.80 11.15
C GLY A 37 3.08 -3.50 10.94
N LEU A 38 2.14 -2.86 10.25
CA LEU A 38 0.94 -3.52 9.71
C LEU A 38 1.20 -4.24 8.38
N ILE A 39 2.23 -3.80 7.66
CA ILE A 39 2.66 -4.38 6.39
C ILE A 39 4.14 -4.73 6.40
N THR A 40 4.52 -5.67 5.55
CA THR A 40 5.90 -6.04 5.23
C THR A 40 6.09 -6.13 3.72
N VAL A 41 7.30 -5.85 3.25
CA VAL A 41 7.67 -5.91 1.83
C VAL A 41 8.55 -7.12 1.60
N ASP A 42 8.06 -8.03 0.77
CA ASP A 42 8.82 -9.16 0.25
C ASP A 42 9.70 -8.65 -0.89
N LYS A 43 11.00 -8.49 -0.63
CA LYS A 43 11.96 -7.92 -1.59
C LYS A 43 12.22 -8.83 -2.79
N GLU A 44 12.12 -10.15 -2.62
CA GLU A 44 12.36 -11.09 -3.71
C GLU A 44 11.19 -11.11 -4.68
N ALA A 45 9.96 -11.12 -4.14
CA ALA A 45 8.75 -11.07 -4.95
C ALA A 45 8.31 -9.65 -5.34
N SER A 46 8.91 -8.61 -4.76
CA SER A 46 8.47 -7.20 -4.85
C SER A 46 6.98 -7.03 -4.52
N THR A 47 6.50 -7.72 -3.47
CA THR A 47 5.09 -7.68 -3.06
C THR A 47 4.92 -7.15 -1.65
N VAL A 48 3.77 -6.51 -1.40
CA VAL A 48 3.37 -6.07 -0.06
C VAL A 48 2.48 -7.13 0.57
N ARG A 49 2.78 -7.48 1.83
CA ARG A 49 2.04 -8.45 2.63
C ARG A 49 1.56 -7.80 3.91
N LEU A 50 0.34 -8.15 4.32
CA LEU A 50 -0.21 -7.77 5.61
C LEU A 50 0.36 -8.69 6.69
N ILE A 51 0.69 -8.13 7.85
CA ILE A 51 1.38 -8.87 8.91
C ILE A 51 0.42 -9.80 9.68
N HIS A 52 -0.87 -9.46 9.76
CA HIS A 52 -1.85 -10.27 10.47
C HIS A 52 -3.11 -10.53 9.64
N PHE A 53 -3.66 -11.75 9.73
CA PHE A 53 -4.83 -12.14 8.95
C PHE A 53 -6.08 -11.33 9.32
N THR A 54 -6.24 -10.89 10.56
CA THR A 54 -7.39 -10.05 10.96
C THR A 54 -7.39 -8.69 10.28
N LEU A 55 -6.22 -8.15 9.92
CA LEU A 55 -6.13 -6.92 9.12
C LEU A 55 -6.65 -7.16 7.70
N GLN A 56 -6.31 -8.33 7.13
CA GLN A 56 -6.83 -8.74 5.83
C GLN A 56 -8.35 -8.91 5.85
N GLU A 57 -8.89 -9.57 6.88
CA GLU A 57 -10.34 -9.70 7.06
C GLU A 57 -11.02 -8.34 7.21
N TYR A 58 -10.45 -7.44 8.02
CA TYR A 58 -10.99 -6.10 8.23
C TYR A 58 -11.08 -5.30 6.93
N LEU A 59 -10.01 -5.26 6.14
CA LEU A 59 -9.98 -4.57 4.84
C LEU A 59 -10.89 -5.22 3.81
N SER A 60 -11.07 -6.54 3.86
CA SER A 60 -11.97 -7.25 2.94
C SER A 60 -13.44 -7.01 3.29
N ALA A 61 -13.74 -6.77 4.57
CA ALA A 61 -15.09 -6.44 5.03
C ALA A 61 -15.48 -4.96 4.83
N HIS A 62 -14.51 -4.07 4.59
CA HIS A 62 -14.71 -2.62 4.46
C HIS A 62 -13.98 -2.07 3.22
N PRO A 63 -14.57 -2.18 2.01
CA PRO A 63 -14.00 -1.68 0.76
C PRO A 63 -14.09 -0.16 0.59
#